data_AF-A0A8C5QUC6-F1
#
_entry.id   AF-A0A8C5QUC6-F1
#
_cell.length_a   1.000
_cell.length_b   1.000
_cell.length_c   1.000
_cell.angle_alpha   90.00
_cell.angle_beta   90.00
_cell.angle_gamma   90.00
#
_symmetry.space_group_name_H-M   'P 1'
#
loop_
_entity.id
_entity.type
_entity.pdbx_description
1 polymer ?
#
loop_
_entity_poly.entity_id
_entity_poly.type
_entity_poly.pdbx_seq_one_letter_code
_entity_poly.pdbx_strand_id
1 'polypeptide(L)' 'VLLPSHPYHMEDKPDLAEISKFDKSKLKKTETQEKNPLPTKESES' A
#
# COMPACT_ATOMS: atom_id res chain seq x y z
N VAL A 1 32.36 -12.30 -21.52
CA VAL A 1 30.92 -12.50 -21.79
C VAL A 1 30.21 -11.22 -21.38
N LEU A 2 29.82 -10.38 -22.35
CA LEU A 2 29.19 -9.08 -22.08
C LEU A 2 27.68 -9.32 -21.97
N LEU A 3 27.09 -9.05 -20.80
CA LEU A 3 25.64 -9.10 -20.63
C LEU A 3 25.00 -8.02 -21.54
N PRO A 4 23.90 -8.32 -22.26
CA PRO A 4 23.19 -7.30 -23.00
C PRO A 4 22.71 -6.24 -22.02
N SER A 5 23.22 -5.01 -22.19
CA SER A 5 22.68 -3.81 -21.56
C SER A 5 21.31 -3.57 -22.15
N HIS A 6 20.30 -4.25 -21.61
CA HIS A 6 18.92 -3.89 -21.85
C HIS A 6 18.80 -2.43 -21.40
N PRO A 7 18.48 -1.46 -22.29
CA PRO A 7 18.07 -0.16 -21.82
C PRO A 7 16.89 -0.44 -20.88
N TYR A 8 17.01 -0.05 -19.62
CA TYR A 8 15.89 -0.12 -18.67
C TYR A 8 14.72 0.60 -19.33
N HIS A 9 13.80 -0.17 -19.90
CA HIS A 9 12.68 0.38 -20.62
C HIS A 9 11.76 0.96 -19.57
N MET A 10 11.64 2.28 -19.52
CA MET A 10 10.80 2.97 -18.55
C MET A 10 9.31 2.66 -18.74
N GLU A 11 8.95 1.82 -19.73
CA GLU A 11 7.58 1.35 -19.96
C GLU A 11 7.05 0.40 -18.89
N ASP A 12 7.92 -0.27 -18.12
CA ASP A 12 7.47 -1.12 -17.00
C ASP A 12 7.03 -0.30 -15.78
N LYS A 13 7.11 1.03 -15.84
CA LYS A 13 6.75 1.90 -14.73
C LYS A 13 5.27 2.29 -14.84
N PRO A 14 4.44 1.99 -13.82
CA PRO A 14 3.03 2.33 -13.87
C PRO A 14 2.83 3.84 -14.00
N ASP A 15 1.78 4.25 -14.72
CA ASP A 15 1.43 5.65 -14.90
C ASP A 15 1.07 6.30 -13.55
N LEU A 16 1.96 7.16 -13.04
CA LEU A 16 1.78 7.87 -11.77
C LEU A 16 0.71 8.98 -11.88
N ALA A 17 0.29 9.35 -13.10
CA ALA A 17 -0.76 10.34 -13.29
C ALA A 17 -2.11 9.85 -12.72
N GLU A 18 -2.34 8.53 -12.69
CA GLU A 18 -3.54 7.94 -12.09
C GLU A 18 -3.63 8.23 -10.59
N ILE A 19 -2.52 8.10 -9.87
CA ILE A 19 -2.44 8.35 -8.42
C ILE A 19 -2.87 9.79 -8.09
N SER A 20 -2.47 10.75 -8.92
CA SER A 20 -2.77 12.17 -8.72
C SER A 20 -4.25 12.50 -8.97
N LYS A 21 -4.93 11.73 -9.83
CA LYS A 21 -6.32 11.97 -10.24
C LYS A 21 -7.33 11.02 -9.59
N PHE A 22 -6.85 10.06 -8.81
CA PHE A 22 -7.70 9.04 -8.20
C PHE A 22 -8.70 9.67 -7.23
N ASP A 23 -9.98 9.40 -7.46
CA ASP A 23 -11.06 9.86 -6.59
C ASP A 23 -11.20 8.93 -5.38
N LYS A 24 -10.90 9.47 -4.19
CA LYS A 24 -10.99 8.75 -2.91
C LYS A 24 -12.41 8.25 -2.59
N SER A 25 -13.45 8.80 -3.20
CA SER A 25 -14.83 8.35 -3.02
C SER A 25 -15.06 6.92 -3.54
N LYS A 26 -14.24 6.47 -4.50
CA LYS A 26 -14.30 5.12 -5.09
C LYS A 26 -13.73 4.03 -4.18
N LEU A 27 -13.11 4.40 -3.06
CA LEU A 27 -12.63 3.43 -2.06
C LEU A 27 -13.82 2.77 -1.37
N LYS A 28 -13.78 1.43 -1.27
CA LYS A 28 -14.77 0.68 -0.50
C LYS A 28 -14.72 1.11 0.96
N LYS A 29 -15.90 1.27 1.58
CA LYS A 29 -15.98 1.46 3.03
C LYS A 29 -15.53 0.19 3.73
N THR A 30 -14.70 0.35 4.74
CA THR A 30 -14.20 -0.74 5.56
C THR A 30 -14.15 -0.28 7.01
N GLU A 31 -14.60 -1.14 7.92
CA GLU A 31 -14.45 -0.95 9.36
C GLU A 31 -13.07 -1.48 9.75
N THR A 32 -12.23 -0.63 10.35
CA THR A 32 -10.92 -1.05 10.86
C THR A 32 -11.03 -1.35 12.34
N GLN A 33 -10.74 -2.59 12.74
CA GLN A 33 -10.66 -2.97 14.15
C GLN A 33 -9.24 -2.74 14.66
N GLU A 34 -9.05 -1.75 15.52
CA GLU A 34 -7.80 -1.56 16.24
C GLU A 34 -7.63 -2.66 17.30
N LYS A 35 -6.55 -3.43 17.20
CA LYS A 35 -6.25 -4.57 18.10
C LYS A 35 -5.14 -4.27 19.11
N ASN A 36 -4.94 -3.00 19.45
CA ASN A 36 -3.94 -2.60 20.45
C ASN A 36 -4.55 -2.06 21.76
N PRO A 37 -5.53 -2.73 22.39
CA PRO A 37 -5.87 -2.38 23.76
C PRO A 37 -4.71 -2.79 24.68
N LEU A 38 -4.26 -1.86 25.51
CA LEU A 38 -3.35 -2.21 26.59
C LEU A 38 -4.08 -3.17 27.55
N PRO A 39 -3.38 -4.18 28.10
CA PRO A 39 -3.98 -5.03 29.12
C PRO A 39 -4.44 -4.18 30.30
N THR A 40 -5.68 -4.38 30.76
CA THR A 40 -6.15 -3.82 32.03
C THR A 40 -5.73 -4.75 33.16
N LYS A 41 -5.51 -4.18 34.35
CA LYS A 41 -5.08 -4.89 35.57
C LYS A 41 -6.02 -6.05 35.98
N GLU A 42 -7.23 -6.08 35.43
CA GLU A 42 -8.26 -7.10 35.67
C GLU A 42 -8.18 -8.28 34.70
N SER A 43 -7.39 -8.17 33.63
CA SER A 43 -7.27 -9.21 32.58
C SER A 43 -6.03 -10.12 32.76
N GLU A 44 -5.25 -9.94 33.83
CA GLU A 44 -4.03 -10.71 34.15
C GLU A 44 -4.21 -11.68 35.35
N SER A 45 -5.44 -12.12 35.64
CA SER A 45 -5.71 -13.09 36.73
C SER A 45 -6.11 -14.47 36.24
#